data_AF-A0A1C6DEG7-F1
#
_entry.id   AF-A0A1C6DEG7-F1
#
_cell.length_a   1.000
_cell.length_b   1.000
_cell.length_c   1.000
_cell.angle_alpha   90.00
_cell.angle_beta   90.00
_cell.angle_gamma   90.00
#
_symmetry.space_group_name_H-M   'P 1'
#
loop_
_entity.id
_entity.type
_entity.pdbx_description
1 polymer ?
#
loop_
_entity_poly.entity_id
_entity_poly.type
_entity_poly.pdbx_seq_one_letter_code
_entity_poly.pdbx_strand_id
1 'polypeptide(L)' 'MKRILLVDDDKAIRYALSKLLSKEFEVLESSGVSDALKKLETTSVDLICSDYNMQDGTNRLIPVVLHYF' A
#
# COMPACT_ATOMS: atom_id res chain seq x y z
N MET A 1 5.35 -1.21 16.14
CA MET A 1 5.22 -0.18 15.08
C MET A 1 4.09 -0.63 14.18
N LYS A 2 3.13 0.23 13.80
CA LYS A 2 2.10 -0.15 12.83
C LYS A 2 2.73 -0.27 11.44
N ARG A 3 2.29 -1.23 10.63
CA ARG A 3 2.79 -1.50 9.27
C ARG A 3 1.75 -1.13 8.22
N ILE A 4 2.17 -0.42 7.19
CA ILE A 4 1.32 0.02 6.08
C ILE A 4 1.82 -0.55 4.76
N LEU A 5 0.91 -1.08 3.95
CA LEU A 5 1.17 -1.43 2.55
C LEU A 5 0.73 -0.27 1.66
N LEU A 6 1.68 0.38 1.00
CA LEU A 6 1.46 1.43 0.01
C LEU A 6 1.48 0.83 -1.40
N VAL A 7 0.38 0.91 -2.13
CA VAL A 7 0.20 0.38 -3.48
C VAL A 7 -0.07 1.54 -4.42
N ASP A 8 0.84 1.81 -5.35
CA ASP A 8 0.73 2.91 -6.29
C ASP A 8 1.60 2.56 -7.51
N ASP A 9 1.11 2.69 -8.74
CA ASP A 9 1.89 2.35 -9.94
C ASP A 9 2.88 3.48 -10.31
N ASP A 10 2.63 4.71 -9.88
CA ASP A 10 3.55 5.84 -10.05
C ASP A 10 4.71 5.76 -9.05
N LYS A 11 5.91 5.52 -9.57
CA LYS A 11 7.13 5.41 -8.75
C LYS A 11 7.46 6.70 -7.98
N ALA A 12 7.21 7.87 -8.55
CA ALA A 12 7.53 9.15 -7.91
C ALA A 12 6.58 9.43 -6.74
N ILE A 13 5.28 9.19 -6.93
CA ILE A 13 4.27 9.34 -5.87
C ILE A 13 4.53 8.31 -4.76
N ARG A 14 4.72 7.03 -5.12
CA ARG A 14 5.02 5.96 -4.17
C ARG A 14 6.24 6.26 -3.31
N TYR A 15 7.32 6.76 -3.92
CA TYR A 15 8.53 7.16 -3.19
C TYR A 15 8.28 8.32 -2.22
N ALA A 16 7.58 9.36 -2.66
CA ALA A 16 7.27 10.52 -1.82
C ALA A 16 6.41 10.13 -0.61
N LEU A 17 5.35 9.34 -0.83
CA LEU A 17 4.47 8.84 0.22
C LEU A 17 5.20 7.87 1.16
N SER A 18 6.03 6.97 0.63
CA SER A 18 6.86 6.06 1.43
C SER A 18 7.77 6.84 2.39
N LYS A 19 8.45 7.89 1.90
CA LYS A 19 9.29 8.75 2.75
C LYS A 19 8.49 9.46 3.83
N LEU A 20 7.29 9.93 3.52
CA LEU A 20 6.43 10.59 4.50
C LEU A 20 5.95 9.61 5.58
N LEU A 21 5.38 8.47 5.18
CA LEU A 21 4.79 7.47 6.06
C LEU A 21 5.84 6.72 6.88
N SER A 22 7.06 6.57 6.38
CA SER A 22 8.17 5.91 7.09
C SER A 22 8.57 6.58 8.41
N LYS A 23 8.08 7.81 8.66
CA LYS A 23 8.27 8.51 9.94
C LYS A 23 7.41 7.94 11.07
N GLU A 24 6.30 7.29 10.74
CA GLU A 24 5.29 6.83 11.70
C GLU A 24 4.98 5.33 11.58
N PHE A 25 5.23 4.75 10.40
CA PHE A 25 4.90 3.37 10.06
C PHE A 25 6.10 2.62 9.49
N GLU A 26 6.07 1.30 9.62
CA GLU A 26 6.87 0.43 8.76
C GLU A 26 6.18 0.34 7.38
N VAL A 27 6.82 0.86 6.34
CA VAL A 27 6.22 0.95 5.00
C VAL A 27 6.66 -0.22 4.13
N LEU A 28 5.69 -0.97 3.62
CA LEU A 28 5.87 -1.88 2.51
C LEU A 28 5.34 -1.21 1.24
N GLU A 29 6.17 -1.12 0.20
CA GLU A 29 5.78 -0.54 -1.08
C GLU A 29 5.40 -1.62 -2.08
N SER A 30 4.42 -1.35 -2.92
CA SER A 30 4.03 -2.19 -4.04
C SER A 30 3.69 -1.34 -5.25
N SER A 31 4.07 -1.81 -6.44
CA SER A 31 3.79 -1.11 -7.70
C SER A 31 2.47 -1.51 -8.36
N GLY A 32 1.70 -2.40 -7.72
CA GLY A 32 0.49 -2.95 -8.31
C GLY A 32 -0.18 -4.01 -7.45
N VAL A 33 -1.42 -4.35 -7.79
CA VAL A 33 -2.28 -5.30 -7.08
C VAL A 33 -1.64 -6.68 -6.98
N SER A 34 -1.04 -7.20 -8.06
CA SER A 34 -0.45 -8.54 -8.04
C SER A 34 0.70 -8.67 -7.03
N ASP A 35 1.54 -7.64 -6.97
CA ASP A 35 2.66 -7.59 -6.01
C ASP A 35 2.17 -7.34 -4.58
N ALA A 36 1.13 -6.52 -4.41
CA ALA A 36 0.48 -6.29 -3.13
C ALA A 36 -0.12 -7.58 -2.56
N LEU A 37 -0.84 -8.36 -3.38
CA LEU A 37 -1.44 -9.64 -2.95
C LEU A 37 -0.38 -10.66 -2.52
N LYS A 38 0.71 -10.81 -3.27
CA LYS A 38 1.83 -11.69 -2.89
C LYS A 38 2.46 -11.30 -1.56
N LYS A 39 2.53 -10.00 -1.26
CA LYS A 39 3.03 -9.51 0.03
C LYS A 39 2.06 -9.84 1.16
N LEU A 40 0.75 -9.67 0.93
CA LEU A 40 -0.28 -9.98 1.92
C LEU A 40 -0.39 -11.49 2.24
N GLU A 41 -0.03 -12.37 1.30
CA GLU A 41 0.04 -13.82 1.55
C GLU A 41 1.12 -14.19 2.58
N THR A 42 2.19 -13.41 2.67
CA THR A 42 3.36 -13.72 3.51
C THR A 42 3.52 -12.78 4.70
N THR A 43 2.85 -11.62 4.66
CA THR A 43 3.08 -10.51 5.58
C THR A 43 1.77 -9.86 5.98
N SER A 44 1.48 -9.85 7.28
CA SER A 44 0.37 -9.05 7.81
C SER A 44 0.72 -7.57 7.84
N VAL A 45 -0.27 -6.73 7.57
CA VAL A 45 -0.20 -5.26 7.65
C VAL A 45 -1.40 -4.74 8.42
N ASP A 46 -1.25 -3.61 9.09
CA ASP A 46 -2.32 -2.96 9.85
C ASP A 46 -3.19 -2.08 8.95
N LEU A 47 -2.60 -1.51 7.88
CA LEU A 47 -3.27 -0.61 6.93
C LEU A 47 -2.81 -0.88 5.49
N ILE A 48 -3.69 -0.56 4.54
CA ILE A 48 -3.39 -0.53 3.10
C ILE A 48 -3.77 0.86 2.57
N CYS A 49 -2.84 1.51 1.88
CA CYS A 49 -3.03 2.74 1.13
C CYS A 49 -2.83 2.43 -0.35
N SER A 50 -3.89 2.51 -1.15
CA SER A 50 -3.86 2.19 -2.58
C SER A 50 -4.19 3.43 -3.39
N ASP A 51 -3.47 3.66 -4.48
CA ASP A 51 -3.91 4.58 -5.51
C ASP A 51 -5.18 4.04 -6.19
N TYR A 52 -6.07 4.96 -6.54
CA TYR A 52 -7.35 4.67 -7.17
C TYR A 52 -7.21 4.53 -8.69
N ASN A 53 -6.26 5.23 -9.31
CA ASN A 53 -6.12 5.34 -10.77
C ASN A 53 -5.08 4.39 -11.37
N MET A 54 -4.74 3.29 -10.67
CA MET A 54 -3.78 2.32 -11.15
C MET A 54 -4.23 1.62 -12.43
N GLN A 55 -3.36 1.58 -13.43
CA GLN A 55 -3.64 0.97 -14.74
C GLN A 55 -3.42 -0.55 -14.79
N ASP A 56 -2.95 -1.17 -13.69
CA ASP A 56 -2.49 -2.56 -13.66
C ASP A 56 -3.60 -3.63 -13.78
N GLY A 57 -4.86 -3.20 -13.95
CA GLY A 57 -5.95 -4.06 -14.40
C GLY A 57 -6.84 -4.62 -13.29
N THR A 58 -6.70 -4.19 -12.05
CA THR A 58 -7.67 -4.53 -11.00
C THR A 58 -8.30 -3.26 -10.44
N ASN A 59 -9.29 -2.71 -11.15
CA ASN A 59 -10.06 -1.49 -10.81
C ASN A 59 -10.84 -1.58 -9.46
N ARG A 60 -10.48 -2.48 -8.53
CA ARG A 60 -11.23 -2.81 -7.30
C ARG A 60 -10.37 -3.32 -6.12
N LEU A 61 -9.24 -2.70 -5.78
CA LEU A 61 -8.74 -2.82 -4.39
C LEU A 61 -9.32 -1.69 -3.52
N ILE A 62 -10.54 -1.90 -3.03
CA ILE A 62 -11.06 -1.21 -1.84
C ILE A 62 -11.58 -2.34 -0.92
N PRO A 63 -10.95 -2.52 0.26
CA PRO A 63 -11.20 -1.60 1.35
C PRO A 63 -9.93 -1.00 1.96
N VAL A 64 -9.92 0.33 2.03
CA VAL A 64 -9.23 1.06 3.10
C VAL A 64 -9.87 0.58 4.41
N VAL A 65 -9.29 -0.42 5.04
CA VAL A 65 -9.61 -0.75 6.42
C VAL A 65 -8.72 0.12 7.29
N LEU A 66 -9.18 1.35 7.53
CA LEU A 66 -8.72 2.12 8.68
C LEU A 66 -9.29 1.44 9.92
N HIS A 67 -8.61 0.40 10.44
CA HIS A 67 -8.82 0.00 11.82
C HIS A 67 -8.19 1.07 12.72
N TYR A 68 -8.99 2.09 13.04
CA TYR A 68 -8.74 2.95 14.19
C TYR A 68 -8.90 2.09 15.46
N PHE A 69 -7.78 1.79 16.09
CA PHE A 69 -7.69 1.68 17.55
C PHE A 69 -6.81 2.82 18.02
#